data_AF-A0A433ACR7-F1
#
_entry.id   AF-A0A433ACR7-F1
#
_cell.length_a   1.000
_cell.length_b   1.000
_cell.length_c   1.000
_cell.angle_alpha   90.00
_cell.angle_beta   90.00
_cell.angle_gamma   90.00
#
_symmetry.space_group_name_H-M   'P 1'
#
loop_
_entity.id
_entity.type
_entity.pdbx_description
1 polymer ?
#
loop_
_entity_poly.entity_id
_entity_poly.type
_entity_poly.pdbx_seq_one_letter_code
_entity_poly.pdbx_strand_id
1 'polypeptide(L)' 'MSENIANATHPIGMRSEIAAKWSKFSASDVAALKSKDDLVAQVQSKYQLDKAQAQKDVDAFANGRSL' A
#
# COMPACT_ATOMS: atom_id res chain seq x y z
N MET A 1 15.69 30.21 -7.00
CA MET A 1 15.27 29.17 -7.95
C MET A 1 15.30 27.86 -7.18
N SER A 2 14.21 27.57 -6.44
CA SER A 2 13.22 26.51 -6.75
C SER A 2 13.71 25.14 -6.23
N GLU A 3 13.45 24.82 -4.95
CA GLU A 3 12.39 23.91 -4.47
C GLU A 3 12.71 22.41 -4.66
N ASN A 4 12.96 21.66 -3.57
CA ASN A 4 12.19 20.44 -3.23
C ASN A 4 12.70 19.75 -1.95
N ILE A 5 11.91 19.90 -0.87
CA ILE A 5 11.58 18.90 0.17
C ILE A 5 12.60 17.79 0.50
N ALA A 6 13.28 17.99 1.61
CA ALA A 6 13.74 16.91 2.48
C ALA A 6 12.52 16.16 3.05
N ASN A 7 12.05 15.09 2.39
CA ASN A 7 11.27 13.98 2.99
C ASN A 7 10.80 12.98 1.91
N ALA A 8 11.61 11.98 1.51
CA ALA A 8 11.09 10.76 0.85
C ALA A 8 12.17 9.68 0.67
N THR A 9 12.93 9.35 1.72
CA THR A 9 13.66 8.08 1.70
C THR A 9 12.62 6.98 1.93
N HIS A 10 12.39 6.12 0.92
CA HIS A 10 11.60 4.86 0.90
C HIS A 10 10.24 4.74 0.14
N PRO A 11 9.88 5.49 -0.93
CA PRO A 11 8.66 5.17 -1.67
C PRO A 11 8.76 3.91 -2.54
N ILE A 12 9.96 3.47 -2.93
CA ILE A 12 10.11 2.34 -3.86
C ILE A 12 10.01 0.98 -3.14
N GLY A 13 10.57 0.85 -1.93
CA GLY A 13 10.55 -0.43 -1.19
C GLY A 13 9.16 -0.84 -0.74
N MET A 14 8.39 0.08 -0.15
CA MET A 14 7.04 -0.21 0.33
C MET A 14 6.09 -0.59 -0.81
N ARG A 15 6.20 0.07 -1.96
CA ARG A 15 5.35 -0.20 -3.13
C ARG A 15 5.68 -1.55 -3.75
N SER A 16 6.95 -1.89 -3.89
CA SER A 16 7.35 -3.21 -4.38
C SER A 16 6.87 -4.35 -3.46
N GLU A 17 6.89 -4.14 -2.15
CA GLU A 17 6.38 -5.11 -1.18
C GLU A 17 4.86 -5.26 -1.22
N ILE A 18 4.11 -4.17 -1.42
CA ILE A 18 2.65 -4.23 -1.64
C ILE A 18 2.36 -5.07 -2.90
N ALA A 19 3.05 -4.81 -4.01
CA ALA A 19 2.86 -5.58 -5.25
C ALA A 19 3.24 -7.06 -5.08
N ALA A 20 4.28 -7.35 -4.27
CA ALA A 20 4.69 -8.72 -3.95
C ALA A 20 3.68 -9.43 -3.03
N LYS A 21 3.16 -8.73 -2.01
CA LYS A 21 2.20 -9.27 -1.03
C LYS A 21 0.83 -9.49 -1.66
N TRP A 22 0.37 -8.56 -2.49
CA TRP A 22 -0.88 -8.66 -3.21
C TRP A 22 -0.62 -8.81 -4.71
N SER A 23 -0.41 -10.04 -5.18
CA SER A 23 -0.10 -10.34 -6.59
C SER A 23 -1.17 -9.90 -7.60
N LYS A 24 -2.39 -9.52 -7.16
CA LYS A 24 -3.42 -8.91 -8.02
C LYS A 24 -3.27 -7.40 -8.20
N PHE A 25 -2.36 -6.76 -7.46
CA PHE A 25 -2.06 -5.35 -7.58
C PHE A 25 -1.03 -5.14 -8.68
N SER A 26 -1.32 -4.21 -9.57
CA SER A 26 -0.36 -3.74 -10.56
C SER A 26 0.54 -2.63 -9.98
N ALA A 27 1.68 -2.37 -10.63
CA ALA A 27 2.54 -1.24 -10.26
C ALA A 27 1.78 0.11 -10.26
N SER A 28 0.80 0.27 -11.16
CA SER A 28 -0.07 1.45 -11.22
C SER A 28 -1.05 1.51 -10.05
N ASP A 29 -1.66 0.37 -9.67
CA ASP A 29 -2.55 0.30 -8.50
C ASP A 29 -1.79 0.73 -7.25
N VAL A 30 -0.60 0.17 -7.04
CA VAL A 30 0.25 0.51 -5.91
C VAL A 30 0.75 1.95 -5.98
N ALA A 31 1.03 2.46 -7.19
CA ALA A 31 1.47 3.83 -7.36
C ALA A 31 0.39 4.86 -7.00
N ALA A 32 -0.88 4.49 -7.20
CA ALA A 32 -2.04 5.29 -6.86
C ALA A 32 -2.39 5.24 -5.36
N LEU A 33 -1.86 4.28 -4.60
CA LEU A 33 -2.06 4.20 -3.16
C LEU A 33 -1.37 5.37 -2.45
N LYS A 34 -2.19 6.21 -1.80
CA LYS A 34 -1.72 7.34 -0.98
C LYS A 34 -1.85 7.03 0.51
N SER A 35 -2.84 6.22 0.87
CA SER A 35 -3.19 5.92 2.25
C SER A 35 -3.49 4.43 2.45
N LYS A 36 -3.52 4.03 3.73
CA LYS A 36 -3.92 2.69 4.15
C LYS A 36 -5.36 2.36 3.70
N ASP A 37 -6.25 3.35 3.72
CA ASP A 37 -7.65 3.20 3.30
C ASP A 37 -7.78 2.89 1.79
N ASP A 38 -6.99 3.56 0.93
CA ASP A 38 -6.93 3.24 -0.52
C ASP A 38 -6.51 1.79 -0.74
N LEU A 39 -5.53 1.33 0.04
CA LEU A 39 -5.03 -0.04 -0.04
C LEU A 39 -6.12 -1.03 0.41
N VAL A 40 -6.83 -0.75 1.51
CA VAL A 40 -7.96 -1.57 1.96
C VAL A 40 -9.06 -1.63 0.89
N ALA A 41 -9.43 -0.52 0.28
CA ALA A 41 -10.45 -0.47 -0.78
C ALA A 41 -10.03 -1.28 -2.02
N GLN A 42 -8.77 -1.15 -2.45
CA GLN A 42 -8.21 -1.95 -3.54
C GLN A 42 -8.17 -3.45 -3.19
N VAL A 43 -7.77 -3.81 -1.96
CA VAL A 43 -7.72 -5.22 -1.52
C VAL A 43 -9.13 -5.81 -1.51
N GLN A 44 -10.12 -5.09 -0.97
CA GLN A 44 -11.53 -5.51 -1.02
C GLN A 44 -11.99 -5.73 -2.46
N SER A 45 -11.71 -4.79 -3.36
CA SER A 45 -12.16 -4.87 -4.75
C SER A 45 -11.50 -6.01 -5.52
N LYS A 46 -10.17 -6.16 -5.42
CA LYS A 46 -9.37 -7.15 -6.18
C LYS A 46 -9.55 -8.59 -5.68
N TYR A 47 -9.74 -8.74 -4.36
CA TYR A 47 -9.85 -10.05 -3.70
C TYR A 47 -11.28 -10.37 -3.25
N GLN A 48 -12.23 -9.45 -3.44
CA GLN A 48 -13.62 -9.59 -3.00
C GLN A 48 -13.73 -9.97 -1.51
N LEU A 49 -12.86 -9.35 -0.71
CA LEU A 49 -12.80 -9.56 0.73
C LEU A 49 -13.72 -8.58 1.46
N ASP A 50 -14.21 -8.98 2.63
CA ASP A 50 -14.89 -8.08 3.54
C ASP A 50 -13.93 -7.00 4.06
N LYS A 51 -14.48 -5.84 4.43
CA LYS A 51 -13.70 -4.73 4.98
C LYS A 51 -12.86 -5.14 6.18
N ALA A 52 -13.39 -5.95 7.09
CA ALA A 52 -12.64 -6.41 8.25
C ALA A 52 -11.43 -7.27 7.86
N GLN A 53 -11.57 -8.13 6.84
CA GLN A 53 -10.48 -8.99 6.35
C GLN A 53 -9.42 -8.18 5.61
N ALA A 54 -9.84 -7.32 4.67
CA ALA A 54 -8.93 -6.45 3.94
C ALA A 54 -8.16 -5.51 4.89
N GLN A 55 -8.84 -4.94 5.88
CA GLN A 55 -8.20 -4.10 6.88
C GLN A 55 -7.18 -4.88 7.70
N LYS A 56 -7.51 -6.10 8.16
CA LYS A 56 -6.59 -6.96 8.89
C LYS A 56 -5.33 -7.30 8.09
N ASP A 57 -5.47 -7.60 6.80
CA ASP A 57 -4.34 -7.88 5.90
C ASP A 57 -3.42 -6.66 5.73
N VAL A 58 -4.02 -5.49 5.53
CA VAL A 58 -3.30 -4.23 5.38
C VAL A 58 -2.67 -3.78 6.71
N ASP A 59 -3.36 -4.00 7.82
CA ASP A 59 -2.82 -3.81 9.17
C ASP A 59 -1.63 -4.72 9.40
N ALA A 60 -1.74 -6.02 9.12
CA ALA A 60 -0.63 -6.97 9.26
C ALA A 60 0.59 -6.58 8.40
N PHE A 61 0.36 -6.11 7.16
CA PHE A 61 1.42 -5.60 6.29
C PHE A 61 2.11 -4.36 6.87
N ALA A 62 1.33 -3.41 7.40
CA ALA A 62 1.87 -2.19 8.00
C ALA A 62 2.52 -2.43 9.37
N ASN A 63 2.00 -3.36 10.17
CA ASN A 63 2.49 -3.68 11.53
C ASN A 63 3.77 -4.53 11.49
N GLY A 64 3.95 -5.34 10.44
CA GLY A 64 5.21 -6.06 10.16
C GLY A 64 6.40 -5.15 9.90
N ARG A 65 6.16 -3.85 9.69
CA ARG A 65 7.18 -2.80 9.72
C ARG A 65 7.05 -2.06 11.03
N SER A 66 8.01 -2.25 11.94
CA SER A 66 8.26 -1.22 12.96
C SER A 66 8.50 0.09 12.23
N LEU A 67 7.51 0.99 12.33
CA LEU A 67 7.63 2.40 11.93
C LEU A 67 8.73 3.08 12.75
#